data_AF-A0A0N1NHK9-F1
#
_entry.id   AF-A0A0N1NHK9-F1
#
_cell.length_a   1.000
_cell.length_b   1.000
_cell.length_c   1.000
_cell.angle_alpha   90.00
_cell.angle_beta   90.00
_cell.angle_gamma   90.00
#
_symmetry.space_group_name_H-M   'P 1'
#
loop_
_entity.id
_entity.type
_entity.pdbx_description
1 polymer ?
#
loop_
_entity_poly.entity_id
_entity_poly.type
_entity_poly.pdbx_seq_one_letter_code
_entity_poly.pdbx_strand_id
1 'polypeptide(L)'
;MTHQPDELFSAVDSLLAAVDGGTVLPAPTERVRLREAAGLTQAAIAQALGVRVPSITAWEAGRAEPKGERLEAYRRLLDGLDL
;
A
#
# COMPACT_ATOMS: atom_id res chain seq x y z
N MET A 1 -0.34 39.22 8.69
CA MET A 1 -0.72 37.87 9.14
C MET A 1 0.05 36.90 8.27
N THR A 2 0.92 36.09 8.87
CA THR A 2 1.78 35.12 8.18
C THR A 2 0.93 33.97 7.65
N HIS A 3 0.62 33.98 6.35
CA HIS A 3 0.05 32.83 5.60
C HIS A 3 1.06 31.70 5.35
N GLN A 4 2.26 31.82 5.92
CA GLN A 4 3.32 30.83 5.87
C GLN A 4 2.85 29.38 6.16
N PRO A 5 1.94 29.11 7.12
CA PRO A 5 1.48 27.74 7.38
C PRO A 5 0.62 27.20 6.23
N ASP A 6 -0.35 27.97 5.74
CA ASP A 6 -1.29 27.54 4.69
C ASP A 6 -0.59 27.28 3.35
N GLU A 7 0.40 28.11 3.01
CA GLU A 7 1.23 27.93 1.81
C GLU A 7 2.10 26.68 1.91
N LEU A 8 2.64 26.36 3.10
CA LEU A 8 3.41 25.14 3.32
C LEU A 8 2.54 23.89 3.17
N PHE A 9 1.34 23.87 3.75
CA PHE A 9 0.43 22.73 3.61
C PHE A 9 -0.02 22.53 2.17
N SER A 10 -0.37 23.60 1.45
CA SER A 10 -0.75 23.50 0.03
C SER A 10 0.39 23.03 -0.88
N ALA A 11 1.64 23.42 -0.58
CA ALA A 11 2.82 22.92 -1.27
C ALA A 11 3.04 21.43 -1.00
N VAL A 12 2.84 20.98 0.24
CA VAL A 12 2.89 19.55 0.60
C VAL A 12 1.78 18.77 -0.11
N ASP A 13 0.55 19.26 -0.11
CA ASP A 13 -0.58 18.62 -0.82
C ASP A 13 -0.32 18.52 -2.33
N SER A 14 0.30 19.54 -2.92
CA SER A 14 0.70 19.51 -4.34
C SER A 14 1.80 18.48 -4.62
N LEU A 15 2.74 18.29 -3.68
CA LEU A 15 3.76 17.26 -3.76
C LEU A 15 3.16 15.85 -3.57
N LEU A 16 2.26 15.68 -2.61
CA LEU A 16 1.56 14.42 -2.38
C LEU A 16 0.68 14.07 -3.60
N ALA A 17 -0.08 15.01 -4.14
CA ALA A 17 -0.88 14.81 -5.36
C ALA A 17 -0.02 14.48 -6.60
N ALA A 18 1.21 15.00 -6.69
CA ALA A 18 2.15 14.65 -7.75
C ALA A 18 2.77 13.25 -7.58
N VAL A 19 2.85 12.74 -6.34
CA VAL A 19 3.34 11.39 -6.01
C VAL A 19 2.19 10.36 -6.09
N ASP A 20 0.96 10.76 -5.76
CA ASP A 20 -0.29 10.00 -5.83
C ASP A 20 -0.80 9.81 -7.28
N GLY A 21 0.12 9.52 -8.19
CA GLY A 21 -0.17 8.94 -9.51
C GLY A 21 -0.68 7.48 -9.44
N GLY A 22 -1.32 7.09 -8.33
CA GLY A 22 -2.22 5.94 -8.19
C GLY A 22 -1.66 4.55 -8.49
N THR A 23 -0.35 4.32 -8.40
CA THR A 23 0.25 3.07 -8.94
C THR A 23 1.34 2.43 -8.10
N VAL A 24 1.81 3.05 -7.01
CA VAL A 24 2.95 2.53 -6.24
C VAL A 24 2.47 1.82 -4.98
N LEU A 25 2.70 0.50 -4.92
CA LEU A 25 2.54 -0.25 -3.67
C LEU A 25 3.57 0.23 -2.64
N PRO A 26 3.23 0.24 -1.34
CA PRO A 26 4.20 0.58 -0.30
C PRO A 26 5.40 -0.38 -0.33
N ALA A 27 6.52 0.02 0.28
CA ALA A 27 7.73 -0.78 0.30
C ALA A 27 7.45 -2.20 0.87
N PRO A 28 8.14 -3.26 0.40
CA PRO A 28 7.85 -4.64 0.82
C PRO A 28 7.80 -4.85 2.33
N THR A 29 8.70 -4.20 3.08
CA THR A 29 8.72 -4.22 4.55
C THR A 29 7.47 -3.58 5.17
N GLU A 30 6.94 -2.53 4.55
CA GLU A 30 5.72 -1.87 5.04
C GLU A 30 4.48 -2.72 4.77
N ARG A 31 4.43 -3.44 3.64
CA ARG A 31 3.37 -4.43 3.37
C ARG A 31 3.27 -5.46 4.49
N VAL A 32 4.42 -5.96 4.96
CA VAL A 32 4.52 -6.89 6.10
C VAL A 32 4.05 -6.24 7.39
N ARG A 33 4.53 -5.02 7.69
CA ARG A 33 4.16 -4.26 8.89
C ARG A 33 2.64 -4.05 8.99
N LEU A 34 2.02 -3.56 7.92
CA LEU A 34 0.58 -3.32 7.84
C LEU A 34 -0.21 -4.61 8.07
N ARG A 35 0.18 -5.70 7.40
CA ARG A 35 -0.45 -7.01 7.58
C ARG A 35 -0.37 -7.48 9.03
N GLU A 36 0.80 -7.39 9.65
CA GLU A 36 1.03 -7.90 11.01
C GLU A 36 0.38 -7.03 12.07
N ALA A 37 0.40 -5.71 11.92
CA ALA A 37 -0.31 -4.77 12.78
C ALA A 37 -1.83 -5.04 12.77
N ALA A 38 -2.37 -5.45 11.63
CA ALA A 38 -3.77 -5.85 11.49
C ALA A 38 -4.09 -7.28 11.95
N GLY A 39 -3.09 -8.05 12.42
CA GLY A 39 -3.27 -9.45 12.82
C GLY A 39 -3.60 -10.40 11.66
N LEU A 40 -3.34 -9.99 10.42
CA LEU A 40 -3.66 -10.77 9.23
C LEU A 40 -2.53 -11.76 8.90
N THR A 41 -2.90 -12.97 8.48
CA THR A 41 -1.94 -13.97 7.98
C THR A 41 -1.81 -13.86 6.46
N GLN A 42 -0.66 -14.25 5.91
CA GLN A 42 -0.49 -14.36 4.45
C GLN A 42 -1.53 -15.30 3.82
N ALA A 43 -1.99 -16.33 4.55
CA ALA A 43 -3.02 -17.25 4.11
C ALA A 43 -4.41 -16.58 3.97
N ALA A 44 -4.79 -15.72 4.92
CA ALA A 44 -6.04 -14.97 4.86
C ALA A 44 -6.07 -14.03 3.64
N ILE A 45 -4.96 -13.31 3.39
CA ILE A 45 -4.82 -12.46 2.22
C ILE A 45 -4.87 -13.28 0.93
N ALA A 46 -4.14 -14.41 0.88
CA ALA A 46 -4.12 -15.27 -0.30
C ALA A 46 -5.52 -15.80 -0.65
N GLN A 47 -6.29 -16.22 0.37
CA GLN A 47 -7.68 -16.67 0.21
C GLN A 47 -8.57 -15.54 -0.33
N ALA A 48 -8.48 -14.34 0.25
CA ALA A 48 -9.28 -13.19 -0.18
C ALA A 48 -8.97 -12.77 -1.63
N LEU A 49 -7.71 -12.83 -2.04
CA LEU A 49 -7.25 -12.43 -3.37
C LEU A 49 -7.29 -13.57 -4.41
N GLY A 50 -7.71 -14.78 -4.03
CA GLY A 50 -7.74 -15.94 -4.92
C GLY A 50 -6.35 -16.32 -5.47
N VAL A 51 -5.31 -16.16 -4.67
CA VAL A 51 -3.92 -16.53 -5.01
C VAL A 51 -3.37 -17.57 -4.04
N ARG A 52 -2.16 -18.06 -4.31
CA ARG A 52 -1.47 -18.99 -3.41
C ARG A 52 -0.66 -18.21 -2.39
N VAL A 53 -0.49 -18.74 -1.18
CA VAL A 53 0.36 -18.13 -0.13
C VAL A 53 1.76 -17.73 -0.63
N PRO A 54 2.47 -18.55 -1.44
CA PRO A 54 3.77 -18.15 -2.00
C PRO A 54 3.73 -16.89 -2.87
N SER A 55 2.59 -16.54 -3.48
CA SER A 55 2.44 -15.27 -4.19
C SER A 55 2.53 -14.10 -3.22
N ILE A 56 1.83 -14.17 -2.08
CA ILE A 56 1.88 -13.14 -1.03
C ILE A 56 3.31 -13.05 -0.46
N THR A 57 3.93 -14.19 -0.16
CA THR A 57 5.32 -14.23 0.31
C THR A 57 6.30 -13.60 -0.70
N ALA A 58 6.09 -13.79 -2.01
CA ALA A 58 6.94 -13.17 -3.03
C ALA A 58 6.71 -11.65 -3.12
N TRP A 59 5.47 -11.18 -2.97
CA TRP A 59 5.11 -9.75 -3.01
C TRP A 59 5.62 -9.00 -1.78
N GLU A 60 5.49 -9.59 -0.59
CA GLU A 60 6.01 -9.03 0.66
C GLU A 60 7.53 -9.08 0.75
N ALA A 61 8.18 -10.00 0.02
CA ALA A 61 9.63 -10.04 -0.12
C ALA A 61 10.17 -9.17 -1.28
N GLY A 62 9.30 -8.50 -2.04
CA GLY A 62 9.69 -7.73 -3.24
C GLY A 62 10.28 -8.57 -4.38
N ARG A 63 10.12 -9.90 -4.35
CA ARG A 63 10.61 -10.83 -5.39
C ARG A 63 9.72 -10.85 -6.63
N ALA A 64 8.48 -10.42 -6.48
CA ALA A 64 7.50 -10.26 -7.55
C ALA A 64 6.49 -9.18 -7.15
N GLU A 65 5.70 -8.73 -8.10
CA GLU A 65 4.57 -7.83 -7.85
C GLU A 65 3.26 -8.42 -8.37
N PRO A 66 2.12 -8.13 -7.72
CA PRO A 66 0.82 -8.42 -8.29
C PRO A 66 0.59 -7.58 -9.55
N LYS A 67 -0.31 -8.03 -10.42
CA LYS A 67 -0.64 -7.35 -11.68
C LYS A 67 -2.16 -7.34 -11.89
N GLY A 68 -2.64 -6.38 -12.68
CA GLY A 68 -4.06 -6.27 -13.04
C GLY A 68 -4.96 -6.16 -11.81
N GLU A 69 -6.06 -6.91 -11.80
CA GLU A 69 -7.05 -6.88 -10.71
C GLU A 69 -6.47 -7.23 -9.34
N ARG A 70 -5.43 -8.09 -9.29
CA ARG A 70 -4.78 -8.46 -8.02
C ARG A 70 -3.94 -7.33 -7.44
N LEU A 71 -3.35 -6.49 -8.31
CA LEU A 71 -2.62 -5.31 -7.86
C LEU A 71 -3.59 -4.34 -7.21
N GLU A 72 -4.71 -4.05 -7.87
CA GLU A 72 -5.72 -3.15 -7.35
C GLU A 72 -6.34 -3.65 -6.04
N ALA A 73 -6.69 -4.93 -5.99
CA ALA A 73 -7.25 -5.54 -4.78
C ALA A 73 -6.25 -5.55 -3.61
N TYR A 74 -4.97 -5.84 -3.88
CA TYR A 74 -3.94 -5.83 -2.84
C TYR A 74 -3.61 -4.41 -2.37
N ARG A 75 -3.58 -3.43 -3.28
CA ARG A 75 -3.44 -2.01 -2.95
C ARG A 75 -4.57 -1.54 -2.06
N ARG A 76 -5.83 -1.79 -2.45
CA ARG A 76 -7.01 -1.42 -1.65
C ARG A 76 -7.01 -2.05 -0.26
N LEU A 77 -6.50 -3.29 -0.14
CA LEU A 77 -6.30 -3.92 1.16
C LEU A 77 -5.30 -3.11 1.99
N LEU A 78 -4.11 -2.83 1.47
CA LEU A 78 -3.04 -2.13 2.20
C LEU A 78 -3.43 -0.69 2.55
N ASP A 79 -4.05 0.05 1.63
CA ASP A 79 -4.56 1.40 1.87
C ASP A 79 -5.58 1.42 3.03
N GLY A 80 -6.37 0.36 3.17
CA GLY A 80 -7.32 0.21 4.28
C GLY A 80 -6.69 -0.19 5.62
N LEU A 81 -5.43 -0.64 5.63
CA LEU A 81 -4.68 -0.98 6.85
C LEU A 81 -3.82 0.18 7.37
N ASP A 82 -3.58 1.20 6.54
CA ASP A 82 -2.78 2.39 6.86
C ASP A 82 -3.62 3.53 7.49
N LEU A 83 -4.93 3.31 7.66
CA LEU A 83 -5.89 4.25 8.26
C LEU A 83 -5.85 4.29 9.79
#